data_AF-A0A662LKY4-F1
#
_entry.id   AF-A0A662LKY4-F1
#
_cell.length_a   1.000
_cell.length_b   1.000
_cell.length_c   1.000
_cell.angle_alpha   90.00
_cell.angle_beta   90.00
_cell.angle_gamma   90.00
#
_symmetry.space_group_name_H-M   'P 1'
#
loop_
_entity.id
_entity.type
_entity.pdbx_description
1 polymer ?
#
loop_
_entity_poly.entity_id
_entity_poly.type
_entity_poly.pdbx_seq_one_letter_code
_entity_poly.pdbx_strand_id
1 'polypeptide(L)'
;MHLTKNEEKILNGENGEVMKRLFRLLVRLGDIYGADKMIPVGSVQVAGVSYKSIGDPGMEFLEDMASKNAKVQVLTYLNPAGMDLEDWKKYGFPADFAKNQLRIMDAFRKMGIVVT
;
A
#
# COMPACT_ATOMS: atom_id res chain seq x y z
N MET A 1 2.29 -23.65 -4.23
CA MET A 1 2.63 -22.45 -5.01
C MET A 1 3.85 -22.69 -5.91
N HIS A 2 3.73 -22.45 -7.21
CA HIS A 2 4.82 -22.46 -8.19
C HIS A 2 5.21 -21.02 -8.54
N LEU A 3 6.46 -20.65 -8.28
CA LEU A 3 6.99 -19.32 -8.55
C LEU A 3 7.76 -19.31 -9.87
N THR A 4 7.66 -18.21 -10.60
CA THR A 4 8.53 -17.89 -11.73
C THR A 4 9.91 -17.46 -11.22
N LYS A 5 10.93 -17.50 -12.09
CA LYS A 5 12.29 -17.02 -11.76
C LYS A 5 12.29 -15.59 -11.22
N ASN A 6 11.42 -14.72 -11.73
CA ASN A 6 11.34 -13.33 -11.26
C ASN A 6 10.73 -13.24 -9.85
N GLU A 7 9.71 -14.05 -9.57
CA GLU A 7 9.08 -14.12 -8.25
C GLU A 7 10.03 -14.73 -7.19
N GLU A 8 10.84 -15.72 -7.58
CA GLU A 8 11.91 -16.25 -6.73
C GLU A 8 12.94 -15.17 -6.37
N LYS A 9 13.37 -14.35 -7.34
CA LYS A 9 14.28 -13.21 -7.09
C LYS A 9 13.68 -12.21 -6.10
N ILE A 10 12.40 -11.88 -6.24
CA ILE A 10 11.70 -11.01 -5.29
C ILE A 10 11.71 -11.64 -3.89
N LEU A 11 11.39 -12.94 -3.78
CA LEU A 11 11.36 -13.66 -2.51
C LEU A 11 12.77 -13.76 -1.86
N ASN A 12 13.82 -13.84 -2.66
CA ASN A 12 15.21 -13.83 -2.19
C ASN A 12 15.66 -12.44 -1.72
N GLY A 13 15.01 -11.39 -2.20
CA GLY A 13 15.23 -10.00 -1.80
C GLY A 13 16.03 -9.17 -2.79
N GLU A 14 16.20 -9.65 -4.02
CA GLU A 14 16.91 -8.92 -5.07
C GLU A 14 16.20 -7.61 -5.46
N ASN A 15 14.90 -7.51 -5.19
CA ASN A 15 14.08 -6.32 -5.44
C ASN A 15 13.88 -5.42 -4.19
N GLY A 16 14.69 -5.62 -3.15
CA GLY A 16 14.65 -4.83 -1.93
C GLY A 16 13.78 -5.42 -0.81
N GLU A 17 13.99 -4.90 0.39
CA GLU A 17 13.44 -5.46 1.63
C GLU A 17 11.90 -5.43 1.68
N VAL A 18 11.30 -4.31 1.26
CA VAL A 18 9.83 -4.18 1.28
C VAL A 18 9.18 -5.19 0.32
N MET A 19 9.71 -5.31 -0.89
CA MET A 19 9.22 -6.27 -1.88
C MET A 19 9.36 -7.71 -1.36
N LYS A 20 10.52 -8.06 -0.76
CA LYS A 20 10.73 -9.35 -0.12
C LYS A 20 9.68 -9.63 0.97
N ARG A 21 9.45 -8.66 1.85
CA ARG A 21 8.54 -8.78 2.99
C ARG A 21 7.10 -9.02 2.53
N LEU A 22 6.62 -8.19 1.60
CA LEU A 22 5.24 -8.27 1.08
C LEU A 22 5.04 -9.50 0.20
N PHE A 23 6.01 -9.82 -0.66
CA PHE A 23 5.89 -10.98 -1.55
C PHE A 23 5.89 -12.29 -0.76
N ARG A 24 6.69 -12.40 0.31
CA ARG A 24 6.63 -13.52 1.24
C ARG A 24 5.24 -13.71 1.85
N LEU A 25 4.53 -12.62 2.19
CA LEU A 25 3.15 -12.71 2.67
C LEU A 25 2.23 -13.32 1.60
N LEU A 26 2.33 -12.85 0.36
CA LEU A 26 1.53 -13.40 -0.75
C LEU A 26 1.81 -14.88 -0.99
N VAL A 27 3.08 -15.29 -1.01
CA VAL A 27 3.47 -16.72 -1.17
C VAL A 27 2.88 -17.56 -0.05
N ARG A 28 2.95 -17.10 1.21
CA ARG A 28 2.37 -17.82 2.35
C ARG A 28 0.86 -17.95 2.26
N LEU A 29 0.16 -16.90 1.82
CA LEU A 29 -1.28 -16.96 1.57
C LEU A 29 -1.59 -17.97 0.46
N GLY A 30 -0.81 -17.95 -0.63
CA GLY A 30 -0.92 -18.93 -1.71
C GLY A 30 -0.76 -20.37 -1.22
N ASP A 31 0.23 -20.65 -0.38
CA ASP A 31 0.42 -21.97 0.21
C ASP A 31 -0.74 -22.39 1.13
N ILE A 32 -1.22 -21.48 1.99
CA ILE A 32 -2.34 -21.74 2.92
C ILE A 32 -3.62 -22.08 2.15
N TYR A 33 -3.89 -21.36 1.05
CA TYR A 33 -5.09 -21.57 0.24
C TYR A 33 -4.92 -22.66 -0.84
N GLY A 34 -3.76 -23.31 -0.92
CA GLY A 34 -3.50 -24.33 -1.93
C GLY A 34 -3.47 -23.79 -3.36
N ALA A 35 -3.07 -22.53 -3.55
CA ALA A 35 -2.98 -21.92 -4.86
C ALA A 35 -1.81 -22.51 -5.68
N ASP A 36 -2.02 -22.65 -6.99
CA ASP A 36 -1.01 -23.18 -7.91
C ASP A 36 0.01 -22.12 -8.31
N LYS A 37 -0.42 -20.89 -8.64
CA LYS A 37 0.45 -19.78 -9.09
C LYS A 37 -0.16 -18.40 -8.80
N MET A 38 0.66 -17.35 -8.87
CA MET A 38 0.17 -15.97 -8.91
C MET A 38 -0.46 -15.66 -10.27
N ILE A 39 -1.45 -14.75 -10.29
CA ILE A 39 -2.05 -14.24 -11.52
C ILE A 39 -1.64 -12.76 -11.69
N PRO A 40 -1.03 -12.38 -12.82
CA PRO A 40 -0.65 -10.99 -13.05
C PRO A 40 -1.88 -10.10 -13.22
N VAL A 41 -1.81 -8.88 -12.70
CA VAL A 41 -2.85 -7.86 -12.83
C VAL A 41 -2.32 -6.67 -13.64
N GLY A 42 -3.20 -6.01 -14.39
CA GLY A 42 -2.84 -4.79 -15.17
C GLY A 42 -2.95 -3.50 -14.36
N SER A 43 -3.85 -3.45 -13.38
CA SER A 43 -4.06 -2.31 -12.49
C SER A 43 -4.70 -2.76 -11.16
N VAL A 44 -4.61 -1.92 -10.14
CA VAL A 44 -5.16 -2.16 -8.80
C VAL A 44 -5.83 -0.91 -8.26
N GLN A 45 -6.86 -1.11 -7.43
CA GLN A 45 -7.46 -0.06 -6.60
C GLN A 45 -7.26 -0.38 -5.12
N VAL A 46 -6.67 0.55 -4.38
CA VAL A 46 -6.40 0.38 -2.94
C VAL A 46 -7.53 0.99 -2.13
N ALA A 47 -8.19 0.16 -1.33
CA ALA A 47 -9.22 0.55 -0.37
C ALA A 47 -8.64 0.62 1.07
N GLY A 48 -9.44 1.11 2.02
CA GLY A 48 -8.98 1.23 3.41
C GLY A 48 -7.89 2.28 3.59
N VAL A 49 -8.10 3.46 3.02
CA VAL A 49 -7.07 4.52 2.91
C VAL A 49 -7.30 5.67 3.88
N SER A 50 -8.33 5.56 4.72
CA SER A 50 -8.66 6.56 5.72
C SER A 50 -7.91 6.30 7.02
N TYR A 51 -7.45 7.37 7.68
CA TYR A 51 -6.95 7.27 9.05
C TYR A 51 -7.97 6.64 10.00
N LYS A 52 -9.27 6.83 9.76
CA LYS A 52 -10.35 6.19 10.53
C LYS A 52 -10.32 4.66 10.42
N SER A 53 -9.93 4.13 9.27
CA SER A 53 -9.91 2.68 9.02
C SER A 53 -8.61 2.01 9.46
N ILE A 54 -7.48 2.69 9.31
CA ILE A 54 -6.17 2.05 9.49
C ILE A 54 -5.42 2.51 10.76
N GLY A 55 -5.85 3.61 11.35
CA GLY A 55 -5.25 4.20 12.55
C GLY A 55 -3.74 4.43 12.44
N ASP A 56 -3.10 4.58 13.59
CA ASP A 56 -1.64 4.72 13.67
C ASP A 56 -0.88 3.52 13.08
N PRO A 57 -1.25 2.25 13.37
CA PRO A 57 -0.49 1.11 12.87
C PRO A 57 -0.43 1.04 11.34
N GLY A 58 -1.55 1.34 10.66
CA GLY A 58 -1.56 1.35 9.21
C GLY A 58 -0.88 2.58 8.61
N MET A 59 -0.98 3.74 9.25
CA MET A 59 -0.23 4.92 8.83
C MET A 59 1.28 4.67 8.92
N GLU A 60 1.77 4.18 10.06
CA GLU A 60 3.18 3.86 10.28
C GLU A 60 3.67 2.77 9.31
N PHE A 61 2.84 1.77 9.03
CA PHE A 61 3.15 0.74 8.05
C PHE A 61 3.34 1.32 6.63
N LEU A 62 2.50 2.27 6.22
CA LEU A 62 2.63 2.95 4.93
C LEU A 62 3.86 3.85 4.89
N GLU A 63 4.13 4.60 5.96
CA GLU A 63 5.31 5.47 6.08
C GLU A 63 6.62 4.66 6.07
N ASP A 64 6.66 3.50 6.74
CA ASP A 64 7.78 2.57 6.71
C ASP A 64 8.12 2.16 5.27
N MET A 65 7.11 1.72 4.50
CA MET A 65 7.30 1.33 3.10
C MET A 65 7.75 2.51 2.23
N ALA A 66 7.14 3.67 2.41
CA ALA A 66 7.48 4.89 1.67
C ALA A 66 8.92 5.34 1.97
N SER A 67 9.36 5.28 3.24
CA SER A 67 10.72 5.65 3.67
C SER A 67 11.80 4.74 3.08
N LYS A 68 11.45 3.49 2.77
CA LYS A 68 12.31 2.51 2.10
C LYS A 68 12.25 2.58 0.57
N ASN A 69 11.71 3.67 0.01
CA ASN A 69 11.55 3.91 -1.42
C ASN A 69 10.76 2.82 -2.16
N ALA A 70 9.85 2.12 -1.50
CA ALA A 70 8.99 1.15 -2.16
C ALA A 70 8.11 1.84 -3.21
N LYS A 71 7.91 1.18 -4.35
CA LYS A 71 7.07 1.68 -5.45
C LYS A 71 6.09 0.63 -5.90
N VAL A 72 4.87 1.06 -6.25
CA VAL A 72 3.91 0.18 -6.93
C VAL A 72 4.48 -0.28 -8.27
N GLN A 73 4.11 -1.51 -8.67
CA GLN A 73 4.62 -2.14 -9.89
C GLN A 73 3.65 -2.05 -11.06
N VAL A 74 2.39 -1.70 -10.79
CA VAL A 74 1.32 -1.52 -11.78
C VAL A 74 0.55 -0.24 -11.47
N LEU A 75 -0.19 0.26 -12.45
CA LEU A 75 -1.05 1.42 -12.27
C LEU A 75 -1.99 1.20 -11.07
N THR A 76 -1.84 2.03 -10.05
CA THR A 76 -2.54 1.87 -8.78
C THR A 76 -3.28 3.15 -8.45
N TYR A 77 -4.59 3.04 -8.26
CA TYR A 77 -5.47 4.13 -7.84
C TYR A 77 -5.86 4.00 -6.38
N LEU A 78 -6.20 5.13 -5.78
CA LEU A 78 -6.68 5.19 -4.40
C LEU A 78 -8.20 5.35 -4.35
N ASN A 79 -8.84 4.74 -3.35
CA ASN A 79 -10.18 5.19 -2.95
C ASN A 79 -10.14 6.63 -2.41
N PRO A 80 -11.30 7.32 -2.35
CA PRO A 80 -11.37 8.63 -1.73
C PRO A 80 -10.81 8.62 -0.30
N ALA A 81 -10.12 9.70 0.06
CA ALA A 81 -9.61 9.90 1.40
C ALA A 81 -10.75 10.01 2.43
N GLY A 82 -10.41 9.83 3.71
CA GLY A 82 -11.40 9.93 4.80
C GLY A 82 -11.96 11.33 5.06
N MET A 83 -11.53 12.33 4.29
CA MET A 83 -11.95 13.72 4.35
C MET A 83 -11.59 14.42 3.02
N ASP A 84 -12.14 15.61 2.83
CA ASP A 84 -11.68 16.54 1.82
C ASP A 84 -10.22 16.97 2.10
N LEU A 85 -9.30 16.87 1.15
CA LEU A 85 -7.88 17.15 1.42
C LEU A 85 -7.56 18.65 1.49
N GLU A 86 -8.43 19.50 0.95
CA GLU A 86 -8.24 20.95 0.82
C GLU A 86 -9.14 21.71 1.80
N ASP A 87 -10.44 21.36 1.81
CA ASP A 87 -11.50 22.05 2.53
C ASP A 87 -11.90 21.36 3.84
N TRP A 88 -11.11 20.41 4.37
CA TRP A 88 -11.46 19.69 5.61
C TRP A 88 -11.80 20.61 6.79
N LYS A 89 -11.16 21.77 6.89
CA LYS A 89 -11.47 22.78 7.93
C LYS A 89 -12.88 23.33 7.80
N LYS A 90 -13.30 23.65 6.57
CA LYS A 90 -14.64 24.16 6.24
C LYS A 90 -15.72 23.16 6.61
N TYR A 91 -15.43 21.87 6.43
CA TYR A 91 -16.34 20.78 6.79
C TYR A 91 -16.22 20.31 8.25
N GLY A 92 -15.39 20.97 9.06
CA GLY A 92 -15.32 20.73 10.51
C GLY A 92 -14.56 19.46 10.92
N PHE A 93 -13.65 18.95 10.09
CA PHE A 93 -12.83 17.81 10.49
C PHE A 93 -11.81 18.19 11.57
N PRO A 94 -11.56 17.31 12.57
CA PRO A 94 -10.52 17.52 13.57
C PRO A 94 -9.12 17.66 12.96
N ALA A 95 -8.32 18.57 13.49
CA ALA A 95 -6.99 18.89 12.94
C ALA A 95 -5.97 17.74 13.07
N ASP A 96 -6.07 16.96 14.14
CA ASP A 96 -5.29 15.75 14.38
C ASP A 96 -5.63 14.65 13.36
N PHE A 97 -6.93 14.42 13.12
CA PHE A 97 -7.39 13.52 12.08
C PHE A 97 -6.86 13.94 10.71
N ALA A 98 -7.00 15.23 10.38
CA ALA A 98 -6.56 15.75 9.10
C ALA A 98 -5.05 15.63 8.89
N LYS A 99 -4.26 15.94 9.93
CA LYS A 99 -2.81 15.77 9.89
C LYS A 99 -2.42 14.32 9.58
N ASN A 100 -3.02 13.34 10.25
CA ASN A 100 -2.70 11.94 10.03
C ASN A 100 -3.20 11.41 8.69
N GLN A 101 -4.37 11.87 8.23
CA GLN A 101 -4.83 11.57 6.87
C GLN A 101 -3.86 12.11 5.81
N LEU A 102 -3.36 13.33 5.95
CA LEU A 102 -2.40 13.91 5.00
C LEU A 102 -1.07 13.15 4.96
N ARG A 103 -0.59 12.63 6.10
CA ARG A 103 0.60 11.76 6.17
C ARG A 103 0.40 10.47 5.38
N ILE A 104 -0.77 9.85 5.49
CA ILE A 104 -1.15 8.69 4.69
C ILE A 104 -1.12 9.03 3.18
N MET A 105 -1.69 10.17 2.78
CA MET A 105 -1.68 10.61 1.38
C MET A 105 -0.26 10.85 0.86
N ASP A 106 0.62 11.44 1.67
CA ASP A 106 2.03 11.64 1.32
C ASP A 106 2.78 10.31 1.12
N ALA A 107 2.56 9.33 2.00
CA ALA A 107 3.13 7.99 1.84
C ALA A 107 2.67 7.32 0.53
N PHE A 108 1.38 7.41 0.18
CA PHE A 108 0.87 6.90 -1.10
C PHE A 108 1.49 7.60 -2.31
N ARG A 109 1.59 8.94 -2.30
CA ARG A 109 2.27 9.69 -3.37
C ARG A 109 3.73 9.28 -3.52
N LYS A 110 4.45 9.15 -2.40
CA LYS A 110 5.84 8.67 -2.38
C LYS A 110 5.98 7.27 -2.97
N MET A 111 4.99 6.40 -2.82
CA MET A 111 4.98 5.06 -3.42
C MET A 111 4.55 5.02 -4.90
N GLY A 112 4.20 6.18 -5.49
CA GLY A 112 3.79 6.27 -6.91
C GLY A 112 2.33 5.90 -7.17
N ILE A 113 1.48 5.95 -6.14
CA ILE A 113 0.04 5.72 -6.27
C ILE A 113 -0.64 6.99 -6.77
N VAL A 114 -1.59 6.83 -7.70
CA VAL A 114 -2.40 7.93 -8.20
C VAL A 114 -3.43 8.30 -7.13
N VAL A 115 -3.24 9.47 -6.55
CA VAL A 115 -4.15 10.09 -5.58
C VAL A 115 -5.08 11.01 -6.34
N THR A 116 -6.38 10.79 -6.21
CA THR A 116 -7.45 11.64 -6.77
C THR A 116 -8.07 12.51 -5.69
#